data_AF-A0A3N6SHB2-F1
#
_entry.id   AF-A0A3N6SHB2-F1
#
_cell.length_a   1.000
_cell.length_b   1.000
_cell.length_c   1.000
_cell.angle_alpha   90.00
_cell.angle_beta   90.00
_cell.angle_gamma   90.00
#
_symmetry.space_group_name_H-M   'P 1'
#
loop_
_entity.id
_entity.type
_entity.pdbx_description
1 polymer ?
#
loop_
_entity_poly.entity_id
_entity_poly.type
_entity_poly.pdbx_seq_one_letter_code
_entity_poly.pdbx_strand_id
1 'polypeptide(L)'
;MGLILDGEDLGTFTTSGTTIANRKDTGWRIKKNSPESKTLTFQAYMVKEGDIDTTKITSGITLFRLDGVGGINTTPNSNYNMYITGWDNAGTVNCDTSLSVTPITLSGIMTDKAYAGTENYSTSYSTISLSCTSSSGSILNAVSSVKGKFSISGSALSDDNTLFSTNQNNLGLAVSYDGSVMSPGSSTTVNIPIASGKGSKTLSLGIKPQLFSLELNNPSWLFEDKNDINSSFNFSFSPTLVN
;
A
#
# COMPACT_ATOMS: atom_id res chain seq x y z
N MET A 1 18.42 -5.89 -15.35
CA MET A 1 17.31 -6.60 -16.04
C MET A 1 17.80 -7.98 -16.41
N GLY A 2 16.98 -9.01 -16.28
CA GLY A 2 17.30 -10.34 -16.78
C GLY A 2 16.37 -10.82 -17.88
N LEU A 3 16.79 -11.87 -18.58
CA LEU A 3 16.07 -12.46 -19.71
C LEU A 3 16.02 -13.98 -19.56
N ILE A 4 14.85 -14.54 -19.81
CA ILE A 4 14.65 -15.98 -20.00
C ILE A 4 14.34 -16.18 -21.48
N LEU A 5 15.08 -17.05 -22.17
CA LEU A 5 14.92 -17.33 -23.59
C LEU A 5 14.64 -18.83 -23.79
N ASP A 6 13.51 -19.15 -24.41
CA ASP A 6 13.04 -20.53 -24.65
C ASP A 6 13.11 -21.43 -23.39
N GLY A 7 12.85 -20.83 -22.23
CA GLY A 7 12.83 -21.50 -20.92
C GLY A 7 14.18 -21.50 -20.17
N GLU A 8 15.26 -21.01 -20.77
CA GLU A 8 16.58 -20.89 -20.13
C GLU A 8 16.79 -19.47 -19.58
N ASP A 9 17.07 -19.35 -18.28
CA ASP A 9 17.43 -18.07 -17.66
C ASP A 9 18.86 -17.69 -18.02
N LEU A 10 19.01 -16.60 -18.77
CA LEU A 10 20.29 -16.06 -19.20
C LEU A 10 20.90 -15.11 -18.15
N GLY A 11 20.24 -14.93 -17.01
CA GLY A 11 20.67 -14.06 -15.92
C GLY A 11 20.44 -12.58 -16.22
N THR A 12 21.11 -11.72 -15.45
CA THR A 12 20.96 -10.27 -15.53
C THR A 12 22.06 -9.62 -16.34
N PHE A 13 21.68 -8.63 -17.15
CA PHE A 13 22.56 -7.85 -18.00
C PHE A 13 22.80 -6.46 -17.40
N THR A 14 24.05 -6.02 -17.49
CA THR A 14 24.49 -4.65 -17.17
C THR A 14 24.87 -3.92 -18.46
N THR A 15 24.85 -2.60 -18.43
CA THR A 15 25.27 -1.76 -19.57
C THR A 15 26.78 -1.84 -19.87
N SER A 16 27.56 -2.47 -18.98
CA SER A 16 29.01 -2.64 -19.10
C SER A 16 29.43 -3.96 -19.78
N GLY A 17 28.49 -4.87 -20.08
CA GLY A 17 28.79 -6.15 -20.72
C GLY A 17 29.10 -6.03 -22.21
N THR A 18 29.97 -6.90 -22.74
CA THR A 18 30.16 -7.01 -24.20
C THR A 18 29.00 -7.81 -24.82
N THR A 19 28.49 -7.36 -25.97
CA THR A 19 27.40 -8.03 -26.68
C THR A 19 27.77 -9.43 -27.19
N ILE A 20 29.07 -9.76 -27.25
CA ILE A 20 29.58 -11.04 -27.72
C ILE A 20 29.44 -12.13 -26.65
N ALA A 21 29.72 -11.80 -25.39
CA ALA A 21 29.63 -12.76 -24.28
C ALA A 21 28.19 -13.26 -24.03
N ASN A 22 27.20 -12.48 -24.49
CA ASN A 22 25.78 -12.73 -24.27
C ASN A 22 25.07 -13.32 -25.50
N ARG A 23 25.83 -13.84 -26.48
CA ARG A 23 25.26 -14.48 -27.67
C ARG A 23 24.71 -15.85 -27.33
N LYS A 24 23.46 -16.10 -27.73
CA LYS A 24 22.86 -17.44 -27.71
C LYS A 24 22.67 -17.91 -29.14
N ASP A 25 23.19 -19.11 -29.44
CA ASP A 25 22.89 -19.78 -30.71
C ASP A 25 21.43 -20.25 -30.68
N THR A 26 20.65 -19.80 -31.66
CA THR A 26 19.25 -20.21 -31.83
C THR A 26 19.13 -21.60 -32.46
N GLY A 27 20.24 -22.13 -33.01
CA GLY A 27 20.24 -23.35 -33.82
C GLY A 27 19.57 -23.17 -35.18
N TRP A 28 19.10 -21.97 -35.51
CA TRP A 28 18.38 -21.71 -36.75
C TRP A 28 19.35 -21.64 -37.93
N ARG A 29 19.07 -22.46 -38.95
CA ARG A 29 19.76 -22.41 -40.24
C ARG A 29 18.81 -21.87 -41.29
N ILE A 30 18.94 -20.58 -41.60
CA ILE A 30 18.08 -19.91 -42.57
C ILE A 30 18.75 -19.93 -43.94
N LYS A 31 18.07 -20.48 -44.95
CA LYS A 31 18.57 -20.48 -46.34
C LYS A 31 18.26 -19.14 -47.02
N LYS A 32 19.26 -18.61 -47.74
CA LYS A 32 19.08 -17.42 -48.58
C LYS A 32 17.94 -17.65 -49.60
N ASN A 33 17.07 -16.66 -49.75
CA ASN A 33 15.93 -16.66 -50.68
C ASN A 33 14.87 -17.75 -50.41
N SER A 34 14.83 -18.31 -49.19
CA SER A 34 13.79 -19.26 -48.77
C SER A 34 13.07 -18.68 -47.55
N PRO A 35 11.89 -18.05 -47.72
CA PRO A 35 11.13 -17.53 -46.59
C PRO A 35 10.82 -18.64 -45.59
N GLU A 36 11.23 -18.46 -44.33
CA GLU A 36 10.93 -19.36 -43.23
C GLU A 36 10.36 -18.54 -42.06
N SER A 37 9.37 -19.10 -41.37
CA SER A 37 8.87 -18.54 -40.10
C SER A 37 9.55 -19.25 -38.93
N LYS A 38 10.01 -18.48 -37.95
CA LYS A 38 10.53 -18.98 -36.67
C LYS A 38 9.81 -18.25 -35.54
N THR A 39 9.62 -18.97 -34.44
CA THR A 39 9.04 -18.42 -33.22
C THR A 39 10.12 -18.41 -32.14
N LEU A 40 10.22 -17.30 -31.43
CA LEU A 40 11.07 -17.11 -30.26
C LEU A 40 10.18 -16.81 -29.06
N THR A 41 10.38 -17.49 -27.94
CA THR A 41 9.69 -17.16 -26.69
C THR A 41 10.68 -16.56 -25.72
N PHE A 42 10.35 -15.42 -25.14
CA PHE A 42 11.19 -14.80 -24.13
C PHE A 42 10.36 -14.20 -23.00
N GLN A 43 10.99 -14.05 -21.84
CA GLN A 43 10.47 -13.30 -20.70
C GLN A 43 11.55 -12.33 -20.24
N ALA A 44 11.16 -11.10 -19.91
CA ALA A 44 12.04 -10.11 -19.30
C ALA A 44 11.63 -9.89 -17.85
N TYR A 45 12.60 -9.81 -16.94
CA TYR A 45 12.36 -9.57 -15.53
C TYR A 45 13.28 -8.51 -14.95
N MET A 46 12.86 -7.89 -13.86
CA MET A 46 13.66 -6.97 -13.08
C MET A 46 13.95 -7.55 -11.71
N VAL A 47 15.23 -7.50 -11.33
CA VAL A 47 15.63 -7.71 -9.94
C VAL A 47 15.54 -6.35 -9.26
N LYS A 48 14.77 -6.27 -8.16
CA LYS A 48 14.66 -5.04 -7.38
C LYS A 48 15.85 -4.96 -6.42
N GLU A 49 16.87 -4.19 -6.79
CA GLU A 49 18.03 -3.89 -5.94
C GLU A 49 17.93 -2.48 -5.31
N GLY A 50 16.90 -1.72 -5.66
CA GLY A 50 16.66 -0.36 -5.19
C GLY A 50 15.45 0.25 -5.90
N ASP A 51 15.38 1.58 -5.92
CA ASP A 51 14.36 2.29 -6.67
C ASP A 51 14.58 2.13 -8.18
N ILE A 52 13.49 1.84 -8.89
CA ILE A 52 13.51 1.70 -10.34
C ILE A 52 13.32 3.10 -10.93
N ASP A 53 14.41 3.65 -11.47
CA ASP A 53 14.41 4.92 -12.20
C ASP A 53 14.39 4.67 -13.71
N THR A 54 13.28 5.02 -14.34
CA THR A 54 13.05 4.84 -15.78
C THR A 54 13.19 6.13 -16.58
N THR A 55 13.50 7.25 -15.92
CA THR A 55 13.67 8.57 -16.57
C THR A 55 14.79 8.59 -17.62
N LYS A 56 15.76 7.68 -17.48
CA LYS A 56 16.91 7.55 -18.40
C LYS A 56 16.61 6.72 -19.64
N ILE A 57 15.39 6.20 -19.78
CA ILE A 57 15.01 5.23 -20.82
C ILE A 57 13.96 5.88 -21.72
N THR A 58 14.42 6.63 -22.72
CA THR A 58 13.57 7.47 -23.58
C THR A 58 13.15 6.81 -24.89
N SER A 59 13.84 5.75 -25.32
CA SER A 59 13.66 5.13 -26.65
C SER A 59 13.22 3.66 -26.57
N GLY A 60 12.84 3.18 -25.39
CA GLY A 60 12.65 1.77 -25.11
C GLY A 60 13.97 1.04 -24.82
N ILE A 61 13.85 -0.25 -24.49
CA ILE A 61 14.99 -1.11 -24.17
C ILE A 61 15.09 -2.19 -25.23
N THR A 62 16.23 -2.24 -25.91
CA THR A 62 16.56 -3.36 -26.79
C THR A 62 16.83 -4.59 -25.94
N LEU A 63 15.98 -5.61 -26.03
CA LEU A 63 16.18 -6.88 -25.33
C LEU A 63 17.09 -7.81 -26.10
N PHE A 64 16.83 -7.94 -27.40
CA PHE A 64 17.57 -8.85 -28.27
C PHE A 64 17.88 -8.18 -29.59
N ARG A 65 19.04 -8.55 -30.13
CA ARG A 65 19.41 -8.33 -31.52
C ARG A 65 19.55 -9.69 -32.18
N LEU A 66 18.73 -9.97 -33.18
CA LEU A 66 18.88 -11.18 -33.98
C LEU A 66 20.08 -11.00 -34.89
N ASP A 67 21.09 -11.86 -34.76
CA ASP A 67 22.30 -11.83 -35.58
C ASP A 67 22.50 -13.16 -36.30
N GLY A 68 23.18 -13.11 -37.43
CA GLY A 68 23.51 -14.26 -38.25
C GLY A 68 25.02 -14.44 -38.29
N VAL A 69 25.49 -15.68 -38.40
CA VAL A 69 26.91 -15.95 -38.63
C VAL A 69 27.28 -15.39 -40.00
N GLY A 70 28.14 -14.36 -40.04
CA GLY A 70 28.47 -13.59 -41.25
C GLY A 70 27.58 -12.36 -41.51
N GLY A 71 26.64 -12.06 -40.61
CA GLY A 71 25.69 -10.95 -40.70
C GLY A 71 24.41 -11.31 -41.47
N ILE A 72 23.25 -10.96 -40.92
CA ILE A 72 21.97 -11.04 -41.64
C ILE A 72 21.92 -9.95 -42.72
N ASN A 73 22.46 -8.77 -42.40
CA ASN A 73 22.59 -7.64 -43.29
C ASN A 73 24.07 -7.31 -43.52
N THR A 74 24.41 -6.87 -44.73
CA THR A 74 25.78 -6.48 -45.12
C THR A 74 26.20 -5.14 -44.54
N THR A 75 25.25 -4.38 -44.00
CA THR A 75 25.49 -3.09 -43.35
C THR A 75 25.68 -3.31 -41.84
N PRO A 76 26.80 -2.83 -41.26
CA PRO A 76 27.02 -2.90 -39.82
C PRO A 76 25.85 -2.29 -39.03
N ASN A 77 25.42 -2.96 -37.96
CA ASN A 77 24.33 -2.54 -37.07
C ASN A 77 22.91 -2.50 -37.68
N SER A 78 22.69 -3.07 -38.87
CA SER A 78 21.36 -3.12 -39.49
C SER A 78 20.56 -4.38 -39.17
N ASN A 79 20.91 -5.12 -38.12
CA ASN A 79 20.20 -6.33 -37.73
C ASN A 79 18.84 -6.02 -37.08
N TYR A 80 17.94 -7.01 -37.08
CA TYR A 80 16.64 -6.89 -36.41
C TYR A 80 16.81 -6.76 -34.90
N ASN A 81 16.32 -5.64 -34.36
CA ASN A 81 16.28 -5.40 -32.92
C ASN A 81 14.84 -5.60 -32.42
N MET A 82 14.71 -6.31 -31.31
CA MET A 82 13.46 -6.40 -30.56
C MET A 82 13.55 -5.47 -29.37
N TYR A 83 12.71 -4.44 -29.36
CA TYR A 83 12.65 -3.44 -28.31
C TYR A 83 11.32 -3.51 -27.57
N ILE A 84 11.36 -3.29 -26.26
CA ILE A 84 10.16 -3.05 -25.46
C ILE A 84 9.98 -1.55 -25.29
N THR A 85 8.77 -1.07 -25.62
CA THR A 85 8.29 0.29 -25.34
C THR A 85 7.46 0.32 -24.06
N GLY A 86 7.19 1.52 -23.53
CA GLY A 86 6.33 1.68 -22.34
C GLY A 86 7.04 1.44 -21.01
N TRP A 87 8.38 1.43 -21.02
CA TRP A 87 9.20 1.25 -19.82
C TRP A 87 9.05 2.39 -18.82
N ASP A 88 8.70 3.57 -19.30
CA ASP A 88 8.31 4.75 -18.52
C ASP A 88 7.07 4.52 -17.63
N ASN A 89 6.34 3.42 -17.83
CA ASN A 89 5.22 2.99 -16.98
C ASN A 89 5.63 1.99 -15.88
N ALA A 90 6.89 1.55 -15.85
CA ALA A 90 7.43 0.71 -14.78
C ALA A 90 8.29 1.57 -13.85
N GLY A 91 8.16 1.42 -12.54
CA GLY A 91 8.91 2.25 -11.60
C GLY A 91 8.50 2.05 -10.15
N THR A 92 9.25 2.66 -9.25
CA THR A 92 8.93 2.65 -7.82
C THR A 92 8.02 3.83 -7.47
N VAL A 93 7.06 3.57 -6.59
CA VAL A 93 6.28 4.60 -5.90
C VAL A 93 6.60 4.50 -4.42
N ASN A 94 7.06 5.60 -3.83
CA ASN A 94 7.34 5.72 -2.41
C ASN A 94 6.30 6.65 -1.79
N CYS A 95 5.54 6.18 -0.80
CA CYS A 95 4.49 6.95 -0.15
C CYS A 95 4.80 7.18 1.33
N ASP A 96 4.90 8.45 1.70
CA ASP A 96 4.95 8.88 3.08
C ASP A 96 3.54 9.02 3.64
N THR A 97 3.38 8.64 4.90
CA THR A 97 2.09 8.69 5.60
C THR A 97 2.16 9.64 6.77
N SER A 98 1.17 10.51 6.90
CA SER A 98 0.93 11.26 8.12
C SER A 98 -0.47 10.97 8.65
N LEU A 99 -0.57 10.84 9.96
CA LEU A 99 -1.81 10.61 10.66
C LEU A 99 -2.05 11.77 11.61
N SER A 100 -3.13 12.52 11.36
CA SER A 100 -3.62 13.54 12.28
C SER A 100 -4.76 12.95 13.09
N VAL A 101 -4.60 12.92 14.40
CA VAL A 101 -5.59 12.40 15.34
C VAL A 101 -6.21 13.57 16.08
N THR A 102 -7.54 13.65 16.06
CA THR A 102 -8.27 14.59 16.92
C THR A 102 -8.51 13.91 18.27
N PRO A 103 -8.06 14.50 19.40
CA PRO A 103 -8.35 13.97 20.72
C PRO A 103 -9.86 13.78 20.92
N ILE A 104 -10.23 12.70 21.60
CA ILE A 104 -11.62 12.40 21.93
C ILE A 104 -11.86 12.86 23.35
N THR A 105 -12.79 13.79 23.53
CA THR A 105 -13.27 14.20 24.85
C THR A 105 -14.76 13.92 24.90
N LEU A 106 -15.17 13.05 25.81
CA LEU A 106 -16.57 12.76 26.07
C LEU A 106 -17.02 13.63 27.24
N SER A 107 -17.99 14.51 27.01
CA SER A 107 -18.62 15.32 28.05
C SER A 107 -20.11 15.03 28.11
N GLY A 108 -20.66 15.04 29.34
CA GLY A 108 -22.09 14.87 29.56
C GLY A 108 -22.65 13.51 29.16
N ILE A 109 -21.94 12.42 29.49
CA ILE A 109 -22.42 11.05 29.30
C ILE A 109 -23.75 10.87 30.04
N MET A 110 -24.79 10.50 29.31
CA MET A 110 -26.09 10.16 29.88
C MET A 110 -26.04 8.75 30.45
N THR A 111 -25.94 8.66 31.78
CA THR A 111 -25.79 7.41 32.54
C THR A 111 -26.80 6.33 32.15
N ASP A 112 -28.08 6.68 31.99
CA ASP A 112 -29.15 5.77 31.58
C ASP A 112 -28.91 5.19 30.18
N LYS A 113 -28.43 6.01 29.25
CA LYS A 113 -28.13 5.59 27.87
C LYS A 113 -26.82 4.84 27.76
N ALA A 114 -25.80 5.20 28.53
CA ALA A 114 -24.54 4.47 28.62
C ALA A 114 -24.75 3.08 29.24
N TYR A 115 -25.59 2.95 30.27
CA TYR A 115 -25.96 1.65 30.84
C TYR A 115 -26.80 0.81 29.87
N ALA A 116 -27.74 1.43 29.15
CA ALA A 116 -28.50 0.75 28.11
C ALA A 116 -27.68 0.44 26.83
N GLY A 117 -26.44 0.93 26.73
CA GLY A 117 -25.58 0.80 25.53
C GLY A 117 -26.12 1.50 24.28
N THR A 118 -27.00 2.51 24.47
CA THR A 118 -27.67 3.23 23.38
C THR A 118 -27.06 4.60 23.09
N GLU A 119 -26.17 5.09 23.97
CA GLU A 119 -25.46 6.34 23.75
C GLU A 119 -24.44 6.20 22.61
N ASN A 120 -24.35 7.22 21.77
CA ASN A 120 -23.44 7.22 20.62
C ASN A 120 -22.89 8.62 20.36
N TYR A 121 -21.56 8.73 20.39
CA TYR A 121 -20.81 9.91 20.03
C TYR A 121 -20.16 9.67 18.67
N SER A 122 -20.60 10.41 17.67
CA SER A 122 -20.11 10.28 16.29
C SER A 122 -19.07 11.35 15.95
N THR A 123 -18.05 11.55 16.77
CA THR A 123 -17.08 12.63 16.49
C THR A 123 -15.69 12.31 17.02
N SER A 124 -14.99 11.41 16.35
CA SER A 124 -13.54 11.56 16.20
C SER A 124 -13.19 11.49 14.72
N TYR A 125 -12.49 12.51 14.26
CA TYR A 125 -11.93 12.57 12.92
C TYR A 125 -10.43 12.34 13.05
N SER A 126 -10.00 11.16 12.63
CA SER A 126 -8.59 10.92 12.33
C SER A 126 -8.42 11.04 10.84
N THR A 127 -7.49 11.88 10.37
CA THR A 127 -7.22 12.01 8.94
C THR A 127 -5.90 11.32 8.62
N ILE A 128 -5.95 10.33 7.74
CA ILE A 128 -4.75 9.79 7.11
C ILE A 128 -4.48 10.63 5.87
N SER A 129 -3.28 11.17 5.76
CA SER A 129 -2.79 11.87 4.58
C SER A 129 -1.60 11.12 4.01
N LEU A 130 -1.54 11.05 2.69
CA LEU A 130 -0.49 10.38 1.92
C LEU A 130 0.18 11.37 0.97
N SER A 131 1.50 11.26 0.90
CA SER A 131 2.32 11.94 -0.09
C SER A 131 3.21 10.90 -0.77
N CYS A 132 2.85 10.54 -2.00
CA CYS A 132 3.56 9.62 -2.85
C CYS A 132 4.49 10.37 -3.81
N THR A 133 5.61 9.74 -4.12
CA THR A 133 6.62 10.23 -5.06
C THR A 133 7.06 9.09 -5.98
N SER A 134 7.46 9.44 -7.19
CA SER A 134 8.09 8.55 -8.15
C SER A 134 9.06 9.36 -9.01
N SER A 135 10.09 8.70 -9.54
CA SER A 135 10.96 9.29 -10.55
C SER A 135 10.21 9.59 -11.85
N SER A 136 9.13 8.87 -12.14
CA SER A 136 8.28 9.06 -13.31
C SER A 136 6.94 9.72 -12.96
N GLY A 137 6.65 10.87 -13.59
CA GLY A 137 5.38 11.56 -13.42
C GLY A 137 4.17 10.79 -13.96
N SER A 138 4.35 9.97 -15.02
CA SER A 138 3.26 9.13 -15.56
C SER A 138 2.86 8.05 -14.57
N ILE A 139 3.82 7.43 -13.89
CA ILE A 139 3.58 6.43 -12.84
C ILE A 139 2.86 7.08 -11.67
N LEU A 140 3.33 8.24 -11.21
CA LEU A 140 2.69 8.95 -10.10
C LEU A 140 1.24 9.34 -10.41
N ASN A 141 0.93 9.67 -11.67
CA ASN A 141 -0.42 9.97 -12.13
C ASN A 141 -1.29 8.72 -12.35
N ALA A 142 -0.68 7.56 -12.57
CA ALA A 142 -1.38 6.28 -12.69
C ALA A 142 -1.84 5.74 -11.33
N VAL A 143 -1.16 6.11 -10.23
CA VAL A 143 -1.58 5.73 -8.88
C VAL A 143 -2.91 6.40 -8.54
N SER A 144 -3.92 5.57 -8.34
CA SER A 144 -5.30 5.97 -8.05
C SER A 144 -5.68 5.77 -6.59
N SER A 145 -5.03 4.83 -5.90
CA SER A 145 -5.31 4.57 -4.50
C SER A 145 -4.20 3.83 -3.77
N VAL A 146 -4.15 3.99 -2.45
CA VAL A 146 -3.31 3.20 -1.56
C VAL A 146 -4.19 2.49 -0.55
N LYS A 147 -4.06 1.16 -0.51
CA LYS A 147 -4.66 0.33 0.54
C LYS A 147 -3.65 0.13 1.65
N GLY A 148 -4.11 0.27 2.88
CA GLY A 148 -3.28 -0.01 4.05
C GLY A 148 -4.09 -0.52 5.23
N LYS A 149 -3.36 -0.97 6.23
CA LYS A 149 -3.88 -1.46 7.50
C LYS A 149 -3.99 -0.29 8.48
N PHE A 150 -5.22 0.08 8.83
CA PHE A 150 -5.50 1.01 9.92
C PHE A 150 -5.69 0.21 11.20
N SER A 151 -4.92 0.53 12.24
CA SER A 151 -4.98 -0.17 13.53
C SER A 151 -5.29 0.82 14.65
N ILE A 152 -6.03 0.34 15.64
CA ILE A 152 -6.29 1.05 16.88
C ILE A 152 -5.81 0.18 18.05
N SER A 153 -5.00 0.75 18.93
CA SER A 153 -4.55 0.10 20.15
C SER A 153 -4.82 0.97 21.37
N GLY A 154 -4.76 0.35 22.54
CA GLY A 154 -5.13 0.94 23.81
C GLY A 154 -5.29 -0.16 24.85
N SER A 155 -5.64 0.23 26.08
CA SER A 155 -5.92 -0.72 27.14
C SER A 155 -7.33 -1.28 27.01
N ALA A 156 -7.47 -2.60 27.15
CA ALA A 156 -8.76 -3.25 27.25
C ALA A 156 -9.39 -3.04 28.63
N LEU A 157 -10.72 -3.00 28.69
CA LEU A 157 -11.43 -3.09 29.96
C LEU A 157 -11.19 -4.48 30.58
N SER A 158 -11.02 -4.54 31.90
CA SER A 158 -10.66 -5.77 32.64
C SER A 158 -11.57 -6.96 32.34
N ASP A 159 -12.87 -6.69 32.20
CA ASP A 159 -13.90 -7.72 32.10
C ASP A 159 -14.49 -7.85 30.68
N ASP A 160 -14.03 -7.00 29.74
CA ASP A 160 -14.45 -7.04 28.34
C ASP A 160 -13.32 -6.54 27.41
N ASN A 161 -12.67 -7.48 26.72
CA ASN A 161 -11.59 -7.19 25.80
C ASN A 161 -12.05 -6.57 24.46
N THR A 162 -13.35 -6.43 24.25
CA THR A 162 -13.90 -5.77 23.06
C THR A 162 -13.98 -4.26 23.23
N LEU A 163 -13.79 -3.76 24.46
CA LEU A 163 -13.94 -2.36 24.85
C LEU A 163 -12.63 -1.76 25.33
N PHE A 164 -12.48 -0.47 25.08
CA PHE A 164 -11.36 0.30 25.62
C PHE A 164 -11.67 0.72 27.05
N SER A 165 -10.69 0.52 27.94
CA SER A 165 -10.77 1.02 29.31
C SER A 165 -10.79 2.55 29.32
N THR A 166 -11.45 3.13 30.32
CA THR A 166 -11.36 4.55 30.64
C THR A 166 -10.64 4.78 31.98
N ASN A 167 -10.42 6.03 32.35
CA ASN A 167 -10.01 6.40 33.72
C ASN A 167 -11.13 6.22 34.76
N GLN A 168 -12.33 5.82 34.35
CA GLN A 168 -13.47 5.60 35.23
C GLN A 168 -13.78 4.11 35.35
N ASN A 169 -13.94 3.64 36.59
CA ASN A 169 -14.29 2.25 36.86
C ASN A 169 -15.68 1.93 36.29
N ASN A 170 -15.86 0.69 35.81
CA ASN A 170 -17.10 0.17 35.22
C ASN A 170 -17.58 0.91 33.97
N LEU A 171 -16.72 1.74 33.34
CA LEU A 171 -17.01 2.43 32.09
C LEU A 171 -16.00 2.01 31.00
N GLY A 172 -16.52 1.40 29.94
CA GLY A 172 -15.76 1.06 28.73
C GLY A 172 -16.24 1.87 27.53
N LEU A 173 -15.41 1.96 26.49
CA LEU A 173 -15.76 2.58 25.21
C LEU A 173 -15.75 1.53 24.09
N ALA A 174 -16.90 1.30 23.48
CA ALA A 174 -17.00 0.59 22.21
C ALA A 174 -16.63 1.53 21.08
N VAL A 175 -15.61 1.17 20.30
CA VAL A 175 -15.18 1.92 19.12
C VAL A 175 -15.63 1.18 17.87
N SER A 176 -16.08 1.92 16.87
CA SER A 176 -16.44 1.38 15.57
C SER A 176 -15.91 2.24 14.44
N TYR A 177 -15.58 1.60 13.32
CA TYR A 177 -15.22 2.25 12.08
C TYR A 177 -15.99 1.59 10.93
N ASP A 178 -16.68 2.39 10.13
CA ASP A 178 -17.49 1.92 9.00
C ASP A 178 -18.49 0.80 9.41
N GLY A 179 -19.13 0.99 10.57
CA GLY A 179 -20.08 0.04 11.17
C GLY A 179 -19.45 -1.21 11.80
N SER A 180 -18.14 -1.43 11.64
CA SER A 180 -17.43 -2.57 12.23
C SER A 180 -16.87 -2.21 13.60
N VAL A 181 -17.03 -3.10 14.58
CA VAL A 181 -16.43 -2.93 15.91
C VAL A 181 -14.92 -3.04 15.82
N MET A 182 -14.23 -2.11 16.46
CA MET A 182 -12.78 -2.05 16.56
C MET A 182 -12.41 -2.27 18.03
N SER A 183 -11.94 -3.45 18.39
CA SER A 183 -11.45 -3.75 19.74
C SER A 183 -10.00 -3.26 19.95
N PRO A 184 -9.52 -3.14 21.20
CA PRO A 184 -8.11 -2.87 21.50
C PRO A 184 -7.15 -3.82 20.75
N GLY A 185 -6.26 -3.24 19.93
CA GLY A 185 -5.28 -3.99 19.12
C GLY A 185 -5.82 -4.50 17.78
N SER A 186 -7.09 -4.24 17.48
CA SER A 186 -7.70 -4.61 16.20
C SER A 186 -7.23 -3.72 15.05
N SER A 187 -7.52 -4.18 13.84
CA SER A 187 -7.15 -3.49 12.61
C SER A 187 -8.12 -3.79 11.49
N THR A 188 -8.24 -2.85 10.55
CA THR A 188 -9.05 -2.98 9.35
C THR A 188 -8.31 -2.43 8.13
N THR A 189 -8.79 -2.76 6.94
CA THR A 189 -8.24 -2.23 5.70
C THR A 189 -8.92 -0.92 5.33
N VAL A 190 -8.10 0.09 5.02
CA VAL A 190 -8.58 1.39 4.54
C VAL A 190 -8.00 1.64 3.16
N ASN A 191 -8.86 2.07 2.24
CA ASN A 191 -8.47 2.56 0.92
C ASN A 191 -8.44 4.08 0.94
N ILE A 192 -7.32 4.67 0.54
CA ILE A 192 -7.11 6.11 0.45
C ILE A 192 -6.99 6.49 -1.03
N PRO A 193 -7.91 7.32 -1.57
CA PRO A 193 -7.82 7.78 -2.95
C PRO A 193 -6.61 8.70 -3.10
N ILE A 194 -5.87 8.56 -4.20
CA ILE A 194 -4.72 9.38 -4.56
C ILE A 194 -4.99 10.07 -5.89
N ALA A 195 -4.61 11.34 -5.99
CA ALA A 195 -4.55 12.09 -7.24
C ALA A 195 -3.21 12.82 -7.31
N SER A 196 -2.46 12.60 -8.39
CA SER A 196 -1.14 13.23 -8.62
C SER A 196 -0.20 13.11 -7.41
N GLY A 197 -0.14 11.91 -6.83
CA GLY A 197 0.73 11.61 -5.70
C GLY A 197 0.26 12.14 -4.34
N LYS A 198 -0.91 12.75 -4.22
CA LYS A 198 -1.45 13.18 -2.93
C LYS A 198 -2.83 12.63 -2.69
N GLY A 199 -3.14 12.33 -1.44
CA GLY A 199 -4.47 11.92 -1.07
C GLY A 199 -4.68 11.96 0.43
N SER A 200 -5.93 11.98 0.83
CA SER A 200 -6.30 11.89 2.23
C SER A 200 -7.64 11.20 2.40
N LYS A 201 -7.83 10.64 3.58
CA LYS A 201 -9.12 10.10 4.00
C LYS A 201 -9.35 10.42 5.46
N THR A 202 -10.46 11.10 5.71
CA THR A 202 -10.98 11.26 7.07
C THR A 202 -11.68 9.98 7.49
N LEU A 203 -11.28 9.47 8.64
CA LEU A 203 -11.86 8.32 9.30
C LEU A 203 -12.86 8.83 10.34
N SER A 204 -14.11 8.43 10.19
CA SER A 204 -15.16 8.68 11.16
C SER A 204 -15.25 7.49 12.09
N LEU A 205 -14.89 7.68 13.36
CA LEU A 205 -15.03 6.67 14.40
C LEU A 205 -16.33 6.92 15.16
N GLY A 206 -17.10 5.86 15.36
CA GLY A 206 -18.23 5.84 16.28
C GLY A 206 -17.77 5.40 17.66
N ILE A 207 -18.08 6.18 18.69
CA ILE A 207 -17.70 5.92 20.09
C ILE A 207 -18.97 5.75 20.91
N LYS A 208 -19.12 4.61 21.57
CA LYS A 208 -20.26 4.32 22.45
C LYS A 208 -19.77 4.03 23.86
N PRO A 209 -20.05 4.89 24.84
CA PRO A 209 -19.78 4.56 26.22
C PRO A 209 -20.72 3.44 26.70
N GLN A 210 -20.19 2.55 27.52
CA GLN A 210 -20.92 1.44 28.11
C GLN A 210 -20.61 1.32 29.60
N LEU A 211 -21.67 1.36 30.42
CA LEU A 211 -21.60 1.16 31.86
C LEU A 211 -21.99 -0.28 32.21
N PHE A 212 -21.18 -0.95 33.04
CA PHE A 212 -21.35 -2.38 33.36
C PHE A 212 -22.05 -2.66 34.68
N SER A 213 -21.93 -1.73 35.63
CA SER A 213 -22.54 -1.87 36.95
C SER A 213 -23.07 -0.53 37.40
N LEU A 214 -24.28 -0.56 37.96
CA LEU A 214 -24.93 0.57 38.55
C LEU A 214 -25.60 0.12 39.85
N GLU A 215 -25.01 0.49 40.97
CA GLU A 215 -25.58 0.30 42.31
C GLU A 215 -25.67 1.67 42.99
N LEU A 216 -26.41 1.75 44.10
CA LEU A 216 -26.51 3.00 44.85
C LEU A 216 -25.10 3.43 45.30
N ASN A 217 -24.66 4.64 44.90
CA ASN A 217 -23.32 5.18 45.11
C ASN A 217 -22.17 4.43 44.41
N ASN A 218 -22.45 3.57 43.43
CA ASN A 218 -21.43 2.82 42.69
C ASN A 218 -21.73 2.78 41.18
N PRO A 219 -20.84 3.30 40.32
CA PRO A 219 -19.58 3.96 40.69
C PRO A 219 -19.78 5.41 41.17
N SER A 220 -19.01 5.81 42.20
CA SER A 220 -19.16 7.11 42.89
C SER A 220 -18.99 8.32 41.96
N TRP A 221 -18.18 8.17 40.92
CA TRP A 221 -17.88 9.22 39.94
C TRP A 221 -19.13 9.69 39.16
N LEU A 222 -20.20 8.89 39.09
CA LEU A 222 -21.47 9.28 38.46
C LEU A 222 -22.22 10.37 39.22
N PHE A 223 -21.89 10.56 40.50
CA PHE A 223 -22.58 11.49 41.40
C PHE A 223 -21.75 12.74 41.72
N GLU A 224 -20.61 12.91 41.05
CA GLU A 224 -19.72 14.06 41.22
C GLU A 224 -19.93 15.08 40.09
N ASP A 225 -19.81 16.37 40.42
CA ASP A 225 -20.19 17.47 39.51
C ASP A 225 -19.32 17.57 38.24
N LYS A 226 -18.12 16.95 38.22
CA LYS A 226 -17.22 16.90 37.06
C LYS A 226 -16.31 15.68 37.09
N ASN A 227 -16.49 14.79 36.13
CA ASN A 227 -15.54 13.72 35.84
C ASN A 227 -15.19 13.74 34.35
N ASP A 228 -13.98 14.18 34.04
CA ASP A 228 -13.45 14.08 32.68
C ASP A 228 -13.19 12.59 32.38
N ILE A 229 -13.81 12.11 31.31
CA ILE A 229 -13.71 10.72 30.89
C ILE A 229 -12.66 10.63 29.80
N ASN A 230 -11.57 9.98 30.15
CA ASN A 230 -10.38 9.85 29.33
C ASN A 230 -10.16 8.38 28.97
N SER A 231 -9.86 8.13 27.70
CA SER A 231 -9.34 6.85 27.23
C SER A 231 -8.15 7.12 26.31
N SER A 232 -7.15 6.25 26.35
CA SER A 232 -5.97 6.36 25.51
C SER A 232 -6.13 5.46 24.29
N PHE A 233 -6.21 6.10 23.12
CA PHE A 233 -6.20 5.44 21.82
C PHE A 233 -4.90 5.77 21.10
N ASN A 234 -4.23 4.75 20.60
CA ASN A 234 -3.12 4.91 19.68
C ASN A 234 -3.57 4.41 18.30
N PHE A 235 -3.49 5.29 17.32
CA PHE A 235 -3.86 4.98 15.95
C PHE A 235 -2.61 4.82 15.10
N SER A 236 -2.62 3.88 14.17
CA SER A 236 -1.56 3.74 13.18
C SER A 236 -2.12 3.35 11.83
N PHE A 237 -1.40 3.71 10.78
CA PHE A 237 -1.68 3.30 9.42
C PHE A 237 -0.40 2.80 8.75
N SER A 238 -0.49 1.64 8.10
CA SER A 238 0.62 1.05 7.36
C SER A 238 0.18 0.75 5.93
N PRO A 239 0.76 1.40 4.90
CA PRO A 239 0.51 1.08 3.50
C PRO A 239 0.86 -0.39 3.20
N THR A 240 0.02 -1.05 2.41
CA THR A 240 0.23 -2.46 2.01
C THR A 240 0.23 -2.66 0.51
N LEU A 241 -0.52 -1.84 -0.23
CA LEU A 241 -0.64 -1.96 -1.68
C LEU A 241 -0.92 -0.58 -2.29
N VAL A 242 -0.21 -0.29 -3.38
CA VAL A 242 -0.42 0.89 -4.23
C VAL A 242 -1.09 0.40 -5.52
N ASN A 243 -2.23 0.98 -5.89
CA ASN A 243 -2.98 0.66 -7.13
C ASN A 243 -3.06 1.87 -8.05
#